data_AF-A0A974HC73-F1
#
_entry.id   AF-A0A974HC73-F1
#
_cell.length_a   1.000
_cell.length_b   1.000
_cell.length_c   1.000
_cell.angle_alpha   90.00
_cell.angle_beta   90.00
_cell.angle_gamma   90.00
#
_symmetry.space_group_name_H-M   'P 1'
#
loop_
_entity.id
_entity.type
_entity.pdbx_description
1 polymer ?
#
loop_
_entity_poly.entity_id
_entity_poly.type
_entity_poly.pdbx_seq_one_letter_code
_entity_poly.pdbx_strand_id
1 'polypeptide(L)' 'MGTDTLDTSVSRHFSVNNHNQSQLKWLVLEVVCKPQRGGDMKKLLLQREAVLIKRLNSLVPFGLNEYWSIAPFL' A
#
# COMPACT_ATOMS: atom_id res chain seq x y z
N MET A 1 9.05 -16.22 -24.82
CA MET A 1 9.51 -15.42 -23.66
C MET A 1 8.36 -14.56 -23.21
N GLY A 2 7.53 -15.05 -22.29
CA GLY A 2 6.48 -14.24 -21.68
C GLY A 2 7.13 -13.40 -20.57
N THR A 3 7.05 -12.09 -20.68
CA THR A 3 7.35 -11.23 -19.53
C THR A 3 6.18 -11.42 -18.56
N ASP A 4 6.40 -12.15 -17.47
CA ASP A 4 5.51 -12.10 -16.31
C ASP A 4 5.56 -10.67 -15.76
N THR A 5 4.78 -9.78 -16.37
CA THR A 5 4.42 -8.51 -15.76
C THR A 5 3.65 -8.89 -14.51
N LEU A 6 4.25 -8.72 -13.33
CA LEU A 6 3.58 -8.88 -12.04
C LEU A 6 2.26 -8.11 -12.11
N ASP A 7 1.14 -8.83 -12.22
CA ASP A 7 -0.19 -8.25 -12.32
C ASP A 7 -0.56 -7.63 -10.97
N THR A 8 -0.17 -6.39 -10.78
CA THR A 8 -0.45 -5.60 -9.58
C THR A 8 -1.81 -4.92 -9.71
N SER A 9 -2.45 -4.62 -8.57
CA SER A 9 -3.71 -3.87 -8.57
C SER A 9 -3.60 -2.52 -9.30
N VAL A 10 -2.44 -1.86 -9.19
CA VAL A 10 -2.15 -0.60 -9.89
C VAL A 10 -2.08 -0.80 -11.40
N SER A 11 -1.29 -1.77 -11.90
CA SER A 11 -1.19 -2.05 -13.35
C SER A 11 -2.54 -2.43 -13.95
N ARG A 12 -3.30 -3.28 -13.24
CA ARG A 12 -4.64 -3.69 -13.66
C ARG A 12 -5.60 -2.51 -13.74
N HIS A 13 -5.62 -1.65 -12.72
CA HIS A 13 -6.48 -0.46 -12.71
C HIS A 13 -6.13 0.52 -13.82
N PHE A 14 -4.84 0.78 -14.07
CA PHE A 14 -4.40 1.68 -15.13
C PHE A 14 -4.76 1.15 -16.51
N SER A 15 -4.60 -0.17 -16.73
CA SER A 15 -4.99 -0.83 -17.97
C SER A 15 -6.51 -0.74 -18.21
N VAL A 16 -7.34 -1.09 -17.22
CA VAL A 16 -8.81 -1.08 -17.33
C VAL A 16 -9.36 0.32 -17.55
N ASN A 17 -8.76 1.35 -16.95
CA ASN A 17 -9.25 2.73 -17.01
C ASN A 17 -8.49 3.61 -18.02
N ASN A 18 -7.61 3.04 -18.84
CA ASN A 18 -6.79 3.76 -19.82
C ASN A 18 -6.01 4.95 -19.23
N HIS A 19 -5.44 4.78 -18.03
CA HIS A 19 -4.62 5.81 -17.40
C HIS A 19 -3.18 5.80 -17.94
N ASN A 20 -2.57 6.99 -17.98
CA ASN A 20 -1.16 7.17 -18.30
C ASN A 20 -0.31 7.14 -17.03
N GLN A 21 0.91 6.60 -17.12
CA GLN A 21 1.86 6.56 -16.00
C GLN A 21 2.13 7.93 -15.36
N SER A 22 2.11 9.01 -16.13
CA SER A 22 2.27 10.40 -15.63
C SER A 22 1.17 10.84 -14.65
N GLN A 23 0.04 10.14 -14.60
CA GLN A 23 -1.04 10.40 -13.65
C GLN A 23 -0.76 9.80 -12.26
N LEU A 24 0.21 8.88 -12.14
CA LEU A 24 0.62 8.33 -10.87
C LEU A 24 1.40 9.37 -10.07
N LYS A 25 0.89 9.71 -8.89
CA LYS A 25 1.51 10.68 -7.97
C LYS A 25 1.75 10.01 -6.62
N TRP A 26 2.76 10.50 -5.91
CA TRP A 26 3.13 10.02 -4.59
C TRP A 26 3.04 11.16 -3.58
N LEU A 27 2.61 10.84 -2.37
CA LEU A 27 2.55 11.78 -1.24
C LEU A 27 3.01 11.05 0.02
N VAL A 28 3.81 11.74 0.85
CA VAL A 28 4.19 11.22 2.17
C VAL A 28 2.98 11.33 3.10
N LEU A 29 2.50 10.20 3.62
CA LEU A 29 1.36 10.14 4.52
C LEU A 29 1.74 10.30 6.00
N GLU A 30 2.85 9.69 6.41
CA GLU A 30 3.33 9.70 7.80
C GLU A 30 4.85 9.49 7.82
N VAL A 31 5.54 10.20 8.71
CA VAL A 31 6.95 9.95 9.03
C VAL A 31 7.01 9.17 10.34
N VAL A 32 7.40 7.90 10.26
CA VAL A 32 7.47 7.01 11.43
C VAL A 32 8.85 7.09 12.07
N CYS A 33 8.93 7.66 13.26
CA CYS A 33 10.18 7.75 14.02
C CYS A 33 10.63 6.37 14.52
N LYS A 34 11.94 6.12 14.46
CA LYS A 34 12.54 4.91 15.03
C LYS A 34 12.36 4.92 16.56
N PRO A 35 11.89 3.82 17.18
CA PRO A 35 11.79 3.74 18.64
C PRO A 35 13.17 3.86 19.29
N GLN A 36 13.23 4.50 20.45
CA GLN A 36 14.50 4.72 21.17
C GLN A 36 15.11 3.43 21.75
N ARG A 37 14.32 2.38 22.00
CA ARG A 37 14.76 1.16 22.69
C ARG A 37 14.38 -0.10 21.90
N GLY A 38 15.18 -0.43 20.90
CA GLY A 38 14.95 -1.62 20.07
C GLY A 38 13.56 -1.63 19.41
N GLY A 39 13.15 -2.79 18.89
CA GLY A 39 11.86 -2.97 18.25
C GLY A 39 11.98 -3.27 16.75
N ASP A 40 11.03 -4.05 16.25
CA ASP A 40 10.96 -4.42 14.84
C ASP A 40 10.32 -3.27 14.04
N MET A 41 11.18 -2.49 13.37
CA MET A 41 10.74 -1.40 12.49
C MET A 41 9.81 -1.88 11.37
N LYS A 42 9.99 -3.11 10.87
CA LYS A 42 9.13 -3.66 9.82
C LYS A 42 7.73 -3.92 10.38
N LYS A 43 7.64 -4.53 11.58
CA LYS A 43 6.35 -4.72 12.29
C LYS A 43 5.65 -3.38 12.53
N LEU A 44 6.40 -2.34 12.95
CA LEU A 44 5.86 -1.00 13.16
C LEU A 44 5.34 -0.35 11.87
N LEU A 45 6.10 -0.44 10.77
CA LEU A 45 5.68 0.11 9.48
C LEU A 45 4.43 -0.59 8.94
N LEU A 46 4.35 -1.92 9.05
CA LEU A 46 3.17 -2.70 8.65
C LEU A 46 1.92 -2.31 9.46
N GLN A 47 2.07 -2.10 10.77
CA GLN A 47 0.99 -1.59 11.63
C GLN A 47 0.50 -0.22 11.16
N ARG A 48 1.41 0.68 10.81
CA ARG A 48 1.09 2.05 10.35
C ARG A 48 0.43 2.04 8.97
N GLU A 49 0.95 1.24 8.06
CA GLU A 49 0.35 1.01 6.74
C GLU A 49 -1.10 0.51 6.88
N ALA A 50 -1.34 -0.49 7.72
CA ALA A 50 -2.70 -0.98 7.98
C ALA A 50 -3.60 0.14 8.51
N VAL A 51 -3.15 0.92 9.50
CA VAL A 51 -3.93 2.05 10.01
C VAL A 51 -4.27 3.06 8.90
N LEU A 52 -3.32 3.37 8.01
CA LEU A 52 -3.52 4.29 6.89
C LEU A 52 -4.50 3.73 5.85
N ILE A 53 -4.41 2.44 5.49
CA ILE A 53 -5.33 1.79 4.56
C ILE A 53 -6.78 1.92 5.05
N LYS A 54 -7.00 1.65 6.34
CA LYS A 54 -8.32 1.77 6.96
C LYS A 54 -8.79 3.23 7.04
N ARG A 55 -7.91 4.15 7.44
CA ARG A 55 -8.25 5.58 7.59
C ARG A 55 -8.58 6.26 6.26
N LEU A 56 -7.85 5.93 5.20
CA LEU A 56 -8.05 6.50 3.86
C LEU A 56 -9.16 5.78 3.07
N ASN A 57 -9.73 4.70 3.63
CA ASN A 57 -10.68 3.83 2.93
C ASN A 57 -10.15 3.37 1.56
N SER A 58 -8.87 2.96 1.51
CA SER A 58 -8.16 2.70 0.26
C SER A 58 -8.26 1.26 -0.24
N LEU A 59 -9.22 0.48 0.28
CA LEU A 59 -9.54 -0.87 -0.19
C LEU A 59 -10.38 -0.82 -1.46
N VAL A 60 -10.23 -1.81 -2.33
CA VAL A 60 -11.16 -2.02 -3.47
C VAL A 60 -12.59 -2.13 -2.94
N PRO A 61 -13.59 -1.45 -3.55
CA PRO A 61 -13.52 -0.71 -4.82
C PRO A 61 -13.13 0.78 -4.71
N PHE A 62 -12.98 1.32 -3.50
CA PHE A 62 -12.74 2.76 -3.29
C PHE A 62 -11.27 3.17 -3.45
N GLY A 63 -10.34 2.21 -3.33
CA GLY A 63 -8.93 2.37 -3.63
C GLY A 63 -8.33 1.12 -4.27
N LEU A 64 -7.00 0.99 -4.19
CA LEU A 64 -6.23 -0.04 -4.90
C LEU A 64 -5.64 -1.13 -3.98
N ASN A 65 -5.87 -1.05 -2.67
CA ASN A 65 -5.44 -2.12 -1.75
C ASN A 65 -6.44 -3.28 -1.83
N GLU A 66 -5.94 -4.49 -2.02
CA GLU A 66 -6.78 -5.68 -2.18
C GLU A 66 -7.18 -6.29 -0.81
N TYR A 67 -6.37 -6.06 0.22
CA TYR A 67 -6.59 -6.62 1.55
C TYR A 67 -6.07 -5.70 2.66
N TRP A 68 -6.63 -5.86 3.86
CA TRP A 68 -6.20 -5.19 5.08
C TRP A 68 -6.30 -6.13 6.27
N SER A 69 -5.28 -6.19 7.12
CA SER A 69 -5.32 -6.97 8.36
C SER A 69 -4.37 -6.45 9.41
N ILE A 70 -4.75 -6.69 10.68
CA ILE A 70 -3.88 -6.50 11.83
C ILE A 70 -3.25 -7.78 12.38
N ALA A 71 -3.73 -8.94 11.92
CA ALA A 71 -3.31 -10.24 12.45
C ALA A 71 -1.80 -10.54 12.29
N PRO A 72 -1.12 -10.17 11.18
CA PRO A 72 0.31 -10.49 11.01
C PRO A 72 1.25 -9.80 12.01
N PHE A 73 0.73 -8.89 12.82
CA PHE A 73 1.52 -8.06 13.74
C PHE A 73 0.89 -7.89 15.11
N LEU A 74 -0.02 -8.76 15.50
CA LEU A 74 -0.37 -9.03 16.89
C LEU A 74 0.57 -10.15 17.36
#